data_AF-A0A0C5VGM3-F1
#
_entry.id   AF-A0A0C5VGM3-F1
#
_cell.length_a   1.000
_cell.length_b   1.000
_cell.length_c   1.000
_cell.angle_alpha   90.00
_cell.angle_beta   90.00
_cell.angle_gamma   90.00
#
_symmetry.space_group_name_H-M   'P 1'
#
loop_
_entity.id
_entity.type
_entity.pdbx_description
1 polymer ?
#
loop_
_entity_poly.entity_id
_entity_poly.type
_entity_poly.pdbx_seq_one_letter_code
_entity_poly.pdbx_strand_id
1 'polypeptide(L)'
;MPFSTNIQSIFYANGQNLTRFYDKQNRLIDQKVSGNGKSEKIAYQYDSVANIRQQDHYLNDNLMDSKVFSYGAGSRLSSVAWRLHDGQPLVGGSNYLDYYYDSYSNLE
;
A
#
# COMPACT_ATOMS: atom_id res chain seq x y z
N MET A 1 -0.35 -15.74 -1.87
CA MET A 1 1.12 -15.85 -1.95
C MET A 1 1.64 -16.45 -0.65
N PRO A 2 2.64 -17.35 -0.66
CA PRO A 2 3.21 -17.88 0.58
C PRO A 2 4.12 -16.84 1.25
N PHE A 3 3.88 -16.59 2.55
CA PHE A 3 4.72 -15.73 3.39
C PHE A 3 6.18 -16.24 3.44
N SER A 4 7.15 -15.32 3.52
CA SER A 4 8.46 -15.65 4.08
C SER A 4 8.34 -15.65 5.61
N THR A 5 9.14 -16.48 6.28
CA THR A 5 9.23 -16.51 7.75
C THR A 5 9.93 -15.27 8.32
N ASN A 6 10.29 -14.29 7.49
CA ASN A 6 10.90 -13.04 7.93
C ASN A 6 9.81 -12.12 8.49
N ILE A 7 9.72 -12.10 9.82
CA ILE A 7 8.80 -11.26 10.61
C ILE A 7 9.66 -10.39 11.51
N GLN A 8 9.38 -9.08 11.53
CA GLN A 8 10.00 -8.14 12.47
C GLN A 8 8.92 -7.55 13.37
N SER A 9 9.14 -7.54 14.68
CA SER A 9 8.22 -6.92 15.65
C SER A 9 8.98 -5.92 16.54
N ILE A 10 8.39 -4.75 16.75
CA ILE A 10 8.94 -3.68 17.58
C ILE A 10 7.86 -3.24 18.56
N PHE A 11 8.15 -3.36 19.86
CA PHE A 11 7.30 -2.86 20.93
C PHE A 11 7.77 -1.47 21.37
N TYR A 12 6.88 -0.49 21.28
CA TYR A 12 7.13 0.88 21.68
C TYR A 12 6.70 1.12 23.14
N ALA A 13 7.36 2.09 23.80
CA ALA A 13 7.08 2.44 25.20
C ALA A 13 5.63 2.93 25.44
N ASN A 14 4.94 3.39 24.40
CA ASN A 14 3.53 3.82 24.46
C ASN A 14 2.52 2.65 24.34
N GLY A 15 2.98 1.40 24.43
CA GLY A 15 2.15 0.21 24.37
C GLY A 15 1.71 -0.21 22.95
N GLN A 16 2.26 0.43 21.91
CA GLN A 16 2.03 0.01 20.53
C GLN A 16 3.04 -1.07 20.12
N ASN A 17 2.59 -2.00 19.29
CA ASN A 17 3.42 -3.02 18.65
C ASN A 17 3.33 -2.84 17.13
N LEU A 18 4.47 -2.69 16.48
CA LEU A 18 4.62 -2.69 15.03
C LEU A 18 5.14 -4.04 14.57
N THR A 19 4.39 -4.73 13.71
CA THR A 19 4.78 -5.99 13.08
C THR A 19 4.88 -5.81 11.57
N ARG A 20 5.97 -6.28 10.97
CA ARG A 20 6.20 -6.28 9.52
C ARG A 20 6.36 -7.70 9.00
N PHE A 21 5.72 -7.99 7.88
CA PHE A 21 5.80 -9.26 7.17
C PHE A 21 6.43 -9.04 5.82
N TYR A 22 7.30 -9.97 5.42
CA TYR A 22 8.00 -9.90 4.16
C TYR A 22 7.69 -11.13 3.30
N ASP A 23 7.81 -10.97 1.99
CA ASP A 23 7.80 -12.10 1.06
C ASP A 23 9.18 -12.77 0.93
N LYS A 24 9.28 -13.79 0.09
CA LYS A 24 10.52 -14.57 -0.13
C LYS A 24 11.64 -13.74 -0.77
N GLN A 25 11.30 -12.62 -1.40
CA GLN A 25 12.22 -11.66 -1.98
C GLN A 25 12.59 -10.54 -0.98
N ASN A 26 12.20 -10.68 0.30
CA ASN A 26 12.37 -9.69 1.36
C ASN A 26 11.69 -8.34 1.06
N ARG A 27 10.58 -8.34 0.31
CA ARG A 27 9.74 -7.16 0.10
C ARG A 27 8.68 -7.10 1.19
N LEU A 28 8.38 -5.90 1.70
CA LEU A 28 7.37 -5.69 2.73
C LEU A 28 5.97 -5.93 2.15
N ILE A 29 5.22 -6.91 2.68
CA ILE A 29 3.87 -7.23 2.19
C ILE A 29 2.77 -6.85 3.16
N ASP A 30 3.08 -6.74 4.46
CA ASP A 30 2.15 -6.23 5.47
C ASP A 30 2.92 -5.45 6.53
N GLN A 31 2.35 -4.33 6.96
CA GLN A 31 2.76 -3.59 8.14
C GLN A 31 1.55 -3.38 9.05
N LYS A 32 1.59 -3.93 10.26
CA LYS A 32 0.51 -3.83 11.25
C LYS A 32 1.00 -3.08 12.48
N VAL A 33 0.28 -2.04 12.89
CA VAL A 33 0.44 -1.37 14.18
C VAL A 33 -0.77 -1.72 15.04
N SER A 34 -0.54 -2.23 16.25
CA SER A 34 -1.61 -2.58 17.19
C SER A 34 -1.32 -2.03 18.58
N GLY A 35 -2.33 -1.53 19.27
CA GLY A 35 -2.22 -1.02 20.64
C GLY A 35 -3.51 -0.31 21.06
N ASN A 36 -3.76 -0.24 22.37
CA ASN A 36 -4.91 0.46 22.95
C ASN A 36 -6.27 0.06 22.33
N GLY A 37 -6.44 -1.23 22.03
CA GLY A 37 -7.67 -1.78 21.44
C GLY A 37 -7.90 -1.43 19.96
N LYS A 38 -6.91 -0.81 19.29
CA LYS A 38 -6.95 -0.51 17.86
C LYS A 38 -5.85 -1.26 17.12
N SER A 39 -6.12 -1.56 15.85
CA SER A 39 -5.11 -2.03 14.91
C SER A 39 -5.26 -1.34 13.57
N GLU A 40 -4.14 -0.89 13.04
CA GLU A 40 -4.03 -0.35 11.68
C GLU A 40 -3.09 -1.26 10.88
N LYS A 41 -3.44 -1.56 9.64
CA LYS A 41 -2.63 -2.40 8.76
C LYS A 41 -2.56 -1.81 7.36
N ILE A 42 -1.37 -1.76 6.80
CA ILE A 42 -1.15 -1.50 5.37
C ILE A 42 -0.62 -2.77 4.72
N ALA A 43 -1.30 -3.25 3.69
CA ALA A 43 -0.93 -4.42 2.92
C ALA A 43 -0.46 -4.00 1.52
N TYR A 44 0.59 -4.63 1.00
CA TYR A 44 1.20 -4.32 -0.28
C TYR A 44 1.18 -5.52 -1.21
N GLN A 45 0.89 -5.26 -2.49
CA GLN A 45 1.07 -6.22 -3.56
C GLN A 45 2.01 -5.63 -4.60
N TYR A 46 2.82 -6.50 -5.19
CA TYR A 46 3.81 -6.11 -6.20
C TYR A 46 3.49 -6.75 -7.55
N ASP A 47 3.86 -6.07 -8.63
CA ASP A 47 3.90 -6.66 -9.97
C ASP A 47 5.15 -7.56 -10.16
N SER A 48 5.33 -8.08 -11.38
CA SER A 48 6.44 -8.98 -11.72
C SER A 48 7.81 -8.31 -11.74
N VAL A 49 7.88 -6.97 -11.82
CA VAL A 49 9.13 -6.20 -11.82
C VAL A 49 9.35 -5.45 -10.51
N ALA A 50 8.58 -5.81 -9.48
CA ALA A 50 8.64 -5.30 -8.11
C ALA A 50 8.16 -3.86 -7.91
N ASN A 51 7.33 -3.31 -8.80
CA ASN A 51 6.56 -2.11 -8.47
C ASN A 51 5.39 -2.47 -7.55
N ILE A 52 4.98 -1.55 -6.67
CA ILE A 52 3.76 -1.73 -5.86
C ILE A 52 2.56 -1.60 -6.80
N ARG A 53 1.81 -2.66 -7.05
CA ARG A 53 0.58 -2.60 -7.88
C ARG A 53 -0.66 -2.24 -7.07
N GLN A 54 -0.67 -2.55 -5.78
CA GLN A 54 -1.80 -2.30 -4.89
C GLN A 54 -1.35 -2.07 -3.46
N GLN A 55 -2.02 -1.14 -2.79
CA GLN A 55 -1.89 -0.89 -1.35
C GLN A 55 -3.28 -0.84 -0.73
N ASP A 56 -3.51 -1.67 0.28
CA ASP A 56 -4.78 -1.70 1.02
C ASP A 56 -4.56 -1.24 2.45
N HIS A 57 -5.45 -0.39 2.95
CA HIS A 57 -5.44 0.10 4.32
C HIS A 57 -6.60 -0.48 5.12
N TYR A 58 -6.30 -1.03 6.29
CA TYR A 58 -7.29 -1.64 7.17
C TYR A 58 -7.25 -1.00 8.56
N LEU A 59 -8.43 -0.77 9.13
CA LEU A 59 -8.64 -0.41 10.53
C LEU A 59 -9.45 -1.51 11.22
N ASN A 60 -8.89 -2.10 12.25
CA ASN A 60 -9.47 -3.24 12.98
C ASN A 60 -9.91 -4.36 12.03
N ASP A 61 -9.04 -4.70 11.08
CA ASP A 61 -9.25 -5.70 10.02
C ASP A 61 -10.39 -5.39 9.02
N ASN A 62 -11.03 -4.23 9.12
CA ASN A 62 -11.94 -3.72 8.09
C ASN A 62 -11.13 -2.93 7.05
N LEU A 63 -11.31 -3.26 5.76
CA LEU A 63 -10.74 -2.46 4.67
C LEU A 63 -11.35 -1.06 4.74
N MET A 64 -10.50 -0.03 4.75
CA MET A 64 -10.90 1.38 4.74
C MET A 64 -10.83 1.94 3.33
N ASP A 65 -9.69 1.70 2.67
CA ASP A 65 -9.42 2.19 1.33
C ASP A 65 -8.37 1.31 0.62
N SER A 66 -8.37 1.40 -0.70
CA SER A 66 -7.45 0.68 -1.58
C SER A 66 -6.92 1.61 -2.67
N LYS A 67 -5.61 1.52 -2.93
CA LYS A 67 -4.92 2.22 -4.01
C LYS A 67 -4.39 1.20 -5.00
N VAL A 68 -4.70 1.37 -6.28
CA VAL A 68 -4.16 0.57 -7.38
C VAL A 68 -3.27 1.47 -8.23
N PHE A 69 -2.02 1.04 -8.43
CA PHE A 69 -1.01 1.80 -9.13
C PHE A 69 -0.79 1.17 -10.50
N SER A 70 -0.75 1.99 -11.54
CA SER A 70 -0.37 1.58 -12.89
C SER A 70 0.92 2.26 -13.29
N TYR A 71 1.71 1.57 -14.10
CA TYR A 71 3.01 2.04 -14.52
C TYR A 71 3.14 2.03 -16.04
N GLY A 72 3.72 3.09 -16.59
CA GLY A 72 4.09 3.21 -18.00
C GLY A 72 5.51 2.71 -18.26
N ALA A 73 6.10 3.19 -19.36
CA ALA A 73 7.46 2.84 -19.76
C ALA A 73 8.49 3.16 -18.66
N GLY A 74 9.43 2.24 -18.44
CA GLY A 74 10.49 2.41 -17.44
C GLY A 74 10.02 2.39 -15.98
N SER A 75 8.90 1.71 -15.68
CA SER A 75 8.31 1.65 -14.33
C SER A 75 7.93 3.01 -13.74
N ARG A 76 7.55 3.97 -14.59
CA ARG A 76 7.05 5.28 -14.16
C ARG A 76 5.59 5.18 -13.78
N LEU A 77 5.20 5.76 -12.66
CA LEU A 77 3.83 5.75 -12.18
C LEU A 77 2.93 6.51 -13.16
N SER A 78 2.06 5.82 -13.90
CA SER A 78 1.18 6.48 -14.87
C SER A 78 -0.15 6.91 -14.26
N SER A 79 -0.67 6.14 -13.31
CA SER A 79 -1.94 6.47 -12.66
C SER A 79 -2.06 5.81 -11.29
N VAL A 80 -2.83 6.44 -10.40
CA VAL A 80 -3.26 5.86 -9.12
C VAL A 80 -4.77 5.90 -9.05
N ALA A 81 -5.39 4.74 -8.94
CA ALA A 81 -6.82 4.61 -8.66
C ALA A 81 -7.01 4.47 -7.14
N TRP A 82 -7.71 5.40 -6.49
CA TRP A 82 -8.03 5.33 -5.07
C TRP A 82 -9.53 5.08 -4.87
N ARG A 83 -9.87 4.07 -4.08
CA ARG A 83 -11.27 3.72 -3.76
C ARG A 83 -11.43 3.56 -2.25
N LEU A 84 -12.56 4.04 -1.73
CA LEU A 84 -13.02 3.68 -0.40
C LEU A 84 -13.55 2.23 -0.40
N HIS A 85 -13.69 1.64 0.79
CA HIS A 85 -14.13 0.24 0.94
C HIS A 85 -15.53 -0.04 0.36
N ASP A 86 -16.36 0.99 0.25
CA ASP A 86 -17.73 0.95 -0.28
C ASP A 86 -17.76 1.20 -1.80
N GLY A 87 -16.59 1.28 -2.43
CA GLY A 87 -16.42 1.56 -3.85
C GLY A 87 -16.68 3.02 -4.22
N GLN A 88 -17.01 3.89 -3.25
CA GLN A 88 -17.24 5.30 -3.52
C GLN A 88 -15.91 6.04 -3.75
N PRO A 89 -15.97 7.12 -4.55
CA PRO A 89 -14.85 8.04 -4.60
C PRO A 89 -14.62 8.76 -3.28
N LEU A 90 -13.38 9.17 -3.04
CA LEU A 90 -13.09 10.18 -2.04
C LEU A 90 -13.91 11.43 -2.38
N VAL A 91 -14.65 11.94 -1.39
CA VAL A 91 -15.61 13.04 -1.54
C VAL A 91 -14.99 14.17 -2.38
N GLY A 92 -15.56 14.44 -3.57
CA GLY A 92 -15.26 15.64 -4.37
C GLY A 92 -14.28 15.52 -5.55
N GLY A 93 -13.89 14.33 -6.02
CA GLY A 93 -12.98 14.24 -7.16
C GLY A 93 -12.88 12.87 -7.83
N SER A 94 -12.25 12.87 -9.02
CA SER A 94 -11.94 11.67 -9.80
C SER A 94 -11.23 10.61 -8.93
N ASN A 95 -11.60 9.34 -9.09
CA ASN A 95 -10.92 8.21 -8.45
C ASN A 95 -9.50 7.96 -8.96
N TYR A 96 -9.09 8.74 -9.97
CA TYR A 96 -7.85 8.57 -10.68
C TYR A 96 -7.04 9.85 -10.60
N LEU A 97 -5.79 9.70 -10.18
CA LEU A 97 -4.76 10.69 -10.41
C LEU A 97 -3.85 10.15 -11.51
N ASP A 98 -3.91 10.77 -12.67
CA ASP A 98 -3.05 10.44 -13.81
C ASP A 98 -1.80 11.33 -13.78
N TYR A 99 -0.67 10.74 -14.15
CA TYR A 99 0.62 11.40 -14.17
C TYR A 99 1.15 11.37 -15.60
N TYR A 100 1.48 12.55 -16.13
CA TYR A 100 2.07 12.71 -17.44
C TYR A 100 3.54 13.10 -17.27
N TYR A 101 4.39 12.58 -18.16
CA TYR A 101 5.81 12.83 -18.11
C TYR A 101 6.29 13.42 -19.44
N ASP A 102 7.12 14.44 -19.35
CA ASP A 102 7.80 15.01 -20.51
C ASP A 102 8.84 14.03 -21.09
N SER A 103 9.43 14.38 -22.23
CA SER A 103 10.49 13.59 -22.87
C SER A 103 11.76 13.44 -22.02
N TYR A 104 11.92 14.26 -20.99
CA TYR A 104 13.04 14.25 -20.06
C TYR A 104 12.74 13.53 -18.75
N SER A 105 11.54 12.96 -18.59
CA SER A 105 11.06 12.25 -17.40
C SER A 105 10.62 13.11 -16.22
N ASN A 106 10.41 14.41 -16.43
CA ASN A 106 9.82 15.28 -15.43
C ASN A 106 8.29 15.11 -15.41
N LEU A 107 7.70 15.26 -14.23
CA LEU A 107 6.24 15.27 -14.08
C LEU A 107 5.68 16.59 -14.64
N GLU A 108 4.69 16.50 -15.52
CA GLU A 108 3.96 17.63 -16.12
C GLU A 108 2.64 17.93 -15.38
#